data_AF-Q2CDB2-F1
#
_entry.id   AF-Q2CDB2-F1
#
_cell.length_a   1.000
_cell.length_b   1.000
_cell.length_c   1.000
_cell.angle_alpha   90.00
_cell.angle_beta   90.00
_cell.angle_gamma   90.00
#
_symmetry.space_group_name_H-M   'P 1'
#
loop_
_entity.id
_entity.type
_entity.pdbx_description
1 polymer ?
#
loop_
_entity_poly.entity_id
_entity_poly.type
_entity_poly.pdbx_seq_one_letter_code
_entity_poly.pdbx_strand_id
1 'polypeptide(L)'
;MIGLAVLHYVHVVWAGGGIFYALAVVPTLIARGPAAAPLYGQLARRAAPLMGAAGGLVLLSGLLRLWAEPRIDSFGALWSGYGLAVLAALLLVFVAEGNGGPIRARLGRLAADPDAFSREAPALARRDAAVFVPAVLLILALMVAMRLGLV
;
A
#
# COMPACT_ATOMS: atom_id res chain seq x y z
N MET A 1 -23.32 -11.49 -3.86
CA MET A 1 -22.83 -11.19 -2.49
C MET A 1 -21.41 -11.71 -2.23
N ILE A 2 -21.05 -12.94 -2.65
CA ILE A 2 -19.71 -13.52 -2.41
C ILE A 2 -18.56 -12.68 -3.04
N GLY A 3 -18.76 -12.15 -4.26
CA GLY A 3 -17.72 -11.37 -4.94
C GLY A 3 -17.28 -10.11 -4.19
N LEU A 4 -18.22 -9.33 -3.62
CA LEU A 4 -17.91 -8.11 -2.87
C LEU A 4 -17.14 -8.40 -1.57
N ALA A 5 -17.46 -9.51 -0.90
CA ALA A 5 -16.73 -9.94 0.29
C ALA A 5 -15.28 -10.31 -0.05
N VAL A 6 -15.06 -11.05 -1.14
CA VAL A 6 -13.71 -11.38 -1.62
C VAL A 6 -12.91 -10.11 -1.93
N LEU A 7 -13.50 -9.15 -2.64
CA LEU A 7 -12.82 -7.87 -2.91
C LEU A 7 -12.48 -7.15 -1.60
N HIS A 8 -13.39 -7.11 -0.62
CA HIS A 8 -13.10 -6.51 0.69
C HIS A 8 -11.91 -7.19 1.40
N TYR A 9 -11.87 -8.52 1.44
CA TYR A 9 -10.75 -9.26 2.05
C TYR A 9 -9.42 -8.98 1.36
N VAL A 10 -9.39 -8.86 0.03
CA VAL A 10 -8.18 -8.49 -0.72
C VAL A 10 -7.61 -7.14 -0.23
N HIS A 11 -8.48 -6.15 -0.02
CA HIS A 11 -8.06 -4.82 0.47
C HIS A 11 -7.54 -4.89 1.91
N VAL A 12 -8.21 -5.64 2.79
CA VAL A 12 -7.81 -5.78 4.21
C VAL A 12 -6.48 -6.53 4.33
N VAL A 13 -6.30 -7.61 3.57
CA VAL A 13 -5.06 -8.40 3.58
C VAL A 13 -3.90 -7.59 3.02
N TRP A 14 -4.11 -6.85 1.93
CA TRP A 14 -3.10 -5.94 1.38
C TRP A 14 -2.74 -4.83 2.38
N ALA A 15 -3.74 -4.18 2.98
CA ALA A 15 -3.53 -3.11 3.96
C ALA A 15 -2.76 -3.62 5.19
N GLY A 16 -3.21 -4.72 5.79
CA GLY A 16 -2.56 -5.32 6.95
C GLY A 16 -1.16 -5.82 6.65
N GLY A 17 -0.97 -6.49 5.51
CA GLY A 17 0.34 -6.97 5.05
C GLY A 17 1.32 -5.83 4.79
N GLY A 18 0.87 -4.75 4.16
CA GLY A 18 1.67 -3.55 3.90
C GLY A 18 2.09 -2.85 5.19
N ILE A 19 1.17 -2.64 6.12
CA ILE A 19 1.47 -2.01 7.43
C ILE A 19 2.45 -2.89 8.22
N PHE A 20 2.22 -4.20 8.28
CA PHE A 20 3.13 -5.13 8.95
C PHE A 20 4.52 -5.10 8.32
N TYR A 21 4.60 -5.07 6.99
CA TYR A 21 5.87 -4.98 6.27
C TYR A 21 6.62 -3.68 6.59
N ALA A 22 5.92 -2.54 6.54
CA ALA A 22 6.50 -1.22 6.76
C ALA A 22 6.93 -0.98 8.22
N LEU A 23 6.16 -1.47 9.20
CA LEU A 23 6.41 -1.21 10.62
C LEU A 23 7.25 -2.28 11.32
N ALA A 24 7.15 -3.54 10.91
CA ALA A 24 7.83 -4.64 11.57
C ALA A 24 8.95 -5.22 10.70
N VAL A 25 8.64 -5.67 9.49
CA VAL A 25 9.61 -6.47 8.68
C VAL A 25 10.82 -5.64 8.28
N VAL A 26 10.61 -4.51 7.61
CA VAL A 26 11.71 -3.68 7.09
C VAL A 26 12.56 -3.08 8.21
N PRO A 27 11.98 -2.47 9.27
CA PRO A 27 12.76 -1.94 10.39
C PRO A 27 13.58 -3.01 11.11
N THR A 28 12.98 -4.18 11.39
CA THR A 28 13.67 -5.30 12.05
C THR A 28 14.83 -5.83 11.22
N LEU A 29 14.65 -5.89 9.89
CA LEU A 29 15.71 -6.31 8.99
C LEU A 29 16.87 -5.29 9.00
N ILE A 30 16.56 -4.01 8.83
CA ILE A 30 17.56 -2.93 8.80
C ILE A 30 18.32 -2.82 10.12
N ALA A 31 17.70 -3.12 11.25
CA ALA A 31 18.35 -3.13 12.57
C ALA A 31 19.51 -4.13 12.67
N ARG A 32 19.64 -5.08 11.72
CA ARG A 32 20.78 -6.01 11.64
C ARG A 32 22.04 -5.39 11.00
N GLY A 33 22.02 -4.10 10.67
CA GLY A 33 23.19 -3.39 10.15
C GLY A 33 23.60 -3.88 8.75
N PRO A 34 24.91 -3.92 8.42
CA PRO A 34 25.39 -4.27 7.08
C PRO A 34 24.94 -5.66 6.60
N ALA A 35 24.78 -6.62 7.51
CA ALA A 35 24.31 -7.97 7.19
C ALA A 35 22.87 -8.00 6.64
N ALA A 36 22.11 -6.92 6.80
CA ALA A 36 20.75 -6.79 6.29
C ALA A 36 20.68 -6.61 4.77
N ALA A 37 21.71 -6.03 4.15
CA ALA A 37 21.71 -5.69 2.72
C ALA A 37 21.49 -6.91 1.80
N PRO A 38 22.25 -8.03 1.91
CA PRO A 38 22.03 -9.20 1.06
C PRO A 38 20.66 -9.87 1.33
N LEU A 39 20.20 -9.85 2.59
CA LEU A 39 18.89 -10.39 2.97
C LEU A 39 17.75 -9.56 2.36
N TYR A 40 17.86 -8.22 2.41
CA TYR A 40 16.91 -7.32 1.76
C TYR A 40 16.91 -7.54 0.25
N GLY A 41 18.07 -7.68 -0.39
CA GLY A 41 18.16 -7.97 -1.83
C GLY A 41 17.51 -9.29 -2.24
N GLN A 42 17.58 -10.33 -1.39
CA GLN A 42 16.87 -11.59 -1.61
C GLN A 42 15.36 -11.45 -1.41
N LEU A 43 14.96 -10.76 -0.34
CA LEU A 43 13.56 -10.49 -0.02
C LEU A 43 12.89 -9.66 -1.13
N ALA A 44 13.51 -8.55 -1.54
CA ALA A 44 12.99 -7.63 -2.55
C ALA A 44 12.74 -8.34 -3.89
N ARG A 45 13.63 -9.24 -4.33
CA ARG A 45 13.44 -10.00 -5.59
C ARG A 45 12.18 -10.85 -5.60
N ARG A 46 11.75 -11.37 -4.44
CA ARG A 46 10.54 -12.20 -4.32
C ARG A 46 9.31 -11.40 -3.92
N ALA A 47 9.47 -10.48 -2.98
CA ALA A 47 8.38 -9.71 -2.40
C ALA A 47 7.95 -8.55 -3.30
N ALA A 48 8.85 -7.86 -3.99
CA ALA A 48 8.49 -6.70 -4.83
C ALA A 48 7.46 -7.02 -5.92
N PRO A 49 7.59 -8.09 -6.73
CA PRO A 49 6.57 -8.42 -7.73
C PRO A 49 5.24 -8.81 -7.09
N LEU A 50 5.26 -9.52 -5.95
CA LEU A 50 4.04 -9.91 -5.23
C LEU A 50 3.32 -8.69 -4.64
N MET A 51 4.05 -7.77 -4.02
CA MET A 51 3.49 -6.53 -3.47
C MET A 51 2.96 -5.62 -4.58
N GLY A 52 3.70 -5.51 -5.70
CA GLY A 52 3.25 -4.75 -6.86
C GLY A 52 1.97 -5.33 -7.48
N ALA A 53 1.91 -6.65 -7.65
CA ALA A 53 0.71 -7.34 -8.12
C ALA A 53 -0.46 -7.16 -7.14
N ALA A 54 -0.22 -7.26 -5.83
CA ALA A 54 -1.24 -7.05 -4.81
C ALA A 54 -1.79 -5.61 -4.83
N GLY A 55 -0.93 -4.59 -4.92
CA GLY A 55 -1.35 -3.20 -5.06
C GLY A 55 -2.13 -2.95 -6.36
N GLY A 56 -1.69 -3.54 -7.47
CA GLY A 56 -2.42 -3.51 -8.74
C GLY A 56 -3.81 -4.18 -8.65
N LEU A 57 -3.90 -5.33 -7.97
CA LEU A 57 -5.17 -6.01 -7.71
C LEU A 57 -6.09 -5.18 -6.82
N VAL A 58 -5.57 -4.46 -5.81
CA VAL A 58 -6.35 -3.53 -5.00
C VAL A 58 -6.91 -2.38 -5.83
N LEU A 59 -6.09 -1.77 -6.68
CA LEU A 59 -6.55 -0.73 -7.60
C LEU A 59 -7.66 -1.23 -8.54
N LEU A 60 -7.43 -2.38 -9.20
CA LEU A 60 -8.41 -2.97 -10.11
C LEU A 60 -9.70 -3.37 -9.40
N SER A 61 -9.60 -4.01 -8.23
CA SER A 61 -10.77 -4.43 -7.44
C SER A 61 -11.55 -3.24 -6.88
N GLY A 62 -10.88 -2.15 -6.50
CA GLY A 62 -11.52 -0.89 -6.13
C GLY A 62 -12.30 -0.27 -7.29
N LEU A 63 -11.71 -0.21 -8.48
CA LEU A 63 -12.39 0.30 -9.68
C LEU A 63 -13.57 -0.59 -10.11
N LEU A 64 -13.39 -1.91 -10.10
CA LEU A 64 -14.47 -2.86 -10.40
C LEU A 64 -15.62 -2.73 -9.42
N ARG A 65 -15.32 -2.52 -8.14
CA ARG A 65 -16.33 -2.28 -7.11
C ARG A 65 -17.09 -0.99 -7.37
N LEU A 66 -16.39 0.08 -7.72
CA LEU A 66 -17.02 1.36 -8.06
C LEU A 66 -17.98 1.20 -9.23
N TRP A 67 -17.58 0.43 -10.25
CA TRP A 67 -18.40 0.17 -11.43
C TRP A 67 -19.63 -0.71 -11.13
N ALA A 68 -19.53 -1.60 -10.15
CA ALA A 68 -20.64 -2.45 -9.71
C ALA A 68 -21.65 -1.73 -8.79
N GLU A 69 -21.31 -0.55 -8.26
CA GLU A 69 -22.18 0.24 -7.39
C GLU A 69 -22.92 1.31 -8.23
N PRO A 70 -24.27 1.32 -8.27
CA PRO A 70 -25.04 2.24 -9.12
C PRO A 70 -25.04 3.69 -8.64
N ARG A 71 -24.10 4.08 -7.77
CA ARG A 71 -24.04 5.40 -7.12
C ARG A 71 -23.27 6.44 -7.92
N ILE A 72 -22.50 6.04 -8.94
CA ILE A 72 -21.78 6.94 -9.84
C ILE A 72 -22.25 6.67 -11.27
N ASP A 73 -23.34 7.32 -11.66
CA ASP A 73 -23.96 7.22 -12.98
C ASP A 73 -23.55 8.36 -13.94
N SER A 74 -22.88 9.37 -13.41
CA SER A 74 -22.56 10.62 -14.11
C SER A 74 -21.32 11.28 -13.52
N PHE A 75 -20.66 12.17 -14.28
CA PHE A 75 -19.53 12.96 -13.77
C PHE A 75 -19.93 13.87 -12.61
N GLY A 76 -21.18 14.34 -12.57
CA GLY A 76 -21.69 15.14 -11.45
C GLY A 76 -21.75 14.36 -10.14
N ALA A 77 -22.01 13.04 -10.21
CA ALA A 77 -22.03 12.17 -9.03
C ALA A 77 -20.66 12.06 -8.32
N LEU A 78 -19.55 12.39 -9.01
CA LEU A 78 -18.21 12.47 -8.40
C LEU A 78 -18.11 13.58 -7.34
N TRP A 79 -18.93 14.62 -7.43
CA TRP A 79 -18.99 15.71 -6.45
C TRP A 79 -19.99 15.49 -5.32
N SER A 80 -20.66 14.34 -5.28
CA SER A 80 -21.39 13.91 -4.10
C SER A 80 -20.43 13.55 -2.96
N GLY A 81 -20.92 13.49 -1.72
CA GLY A 81 -20.11 13.07 -0.58
C GLY A 81 -19.50 11.67 -0.76
N TYR A 82 -20.22 10.75 -1.42
CA TYR A 82 -19.70 9.42 -1.78
C TYR A 82 -18.61 9.51 -2.87
N GLY A 83 -18.87 10.27 -3.94
CA GLY A 83 -17.90 10.47 -5.03
C GLY A 83 -16.59 11.09 -4.56
N LEU A 84 -16.66 12.09 -3.67
CA LEU A 84 -15.49 12.72 -3.05
C LEU A 84 -14.68 11.74 -2.21
N ALA A 85 -15.34 10.86 -1.45
CA ALA A 85 -14.67 9.84 -0.66
C ALA A 85 -13.98 8.78 -1.55
N VAL A 86 -14.59 8.40 -2.68
CA VAL A 86 -13.97 7.54 -3.69
C VAL A 86 -12.73 8.21 -4.30
N LEU A 87 -12.82 9.48 -4.69
CA LEU A 87 -11.70 10.23 -5.24
C LEU A 87 -10.56 10.38 -4.22
N ALA A 88 -10.89 10.64 -2.96
CA ALA A 88 -9.94 10.71 -1.87
C ALA A 88 -9.24 9.35 -1.65
N ALA A 89 -9.99 8.25 -1.62
CA ALA A 89 -9.43 6.90 -1.50
C ALA A 89 -8.49 6.58 -2.67
N LEU A 90 -8.89 6.89 -3.91
CA LEU A 90 -8.06 6.70 -5.09
C LEU A 90 -6.74 7.50 -4.99
N LEU A 91 -6.83 8.77 -4.61
CA LEU A 91 -5.66 9.62 -4.40
C LEU A 91 -4.74 9.06 -3.32
N LEU A 92 -5.28 8.57 -2.20
CA LEU A 92 -4.50 7.97 -1.13
C LEU A 92 -3.79 6.70 -1.56
N VAL A 93 -4.40 5.87 -2.41
CA VAL A 93 -3.73 4.68 -2.98
C VAL A 93 -2.56 5.10 -3.87
N PHE A 94 -2.75 6.13 -4.71
CA PHE A 94 -1.64 6.69 -5.50
C PHE A 94 -0.53 7.27 -4.63
N VAL A 95 -0.86 7.93 -3.52
CA VAL A 95 0.13 8.41 -2.56
C VAL A 95 0.89 7.24 -1.93
N ALA A 96 0.18 6.20 -1.49
CA ALA A 96 0.79 5.03 -0.86
C ALA A 96 1.73 4.27 -1.83
N GLU A 97 1.24 3.91 -3.02
CA GLU A 97 2.01 3.11 -3.98
C GLU A 97 3.01 3.94 -4.80
N GLY A 98 2.65 5.18 -5.13
CA GLY A 98 3.50 6.09 -5.90
C GLY A 98 4.76 6.51 -5.12
N ASN A 99 4.71 6.57 -3.79
CA ASN A 99 5.90 6.78 -2.96
C ASN A 99 6.66 5.47 -2.69
N GLY A 100 5.95 4.36 -2.48
CA GLY A 100 6.56 3.07 -2.14
C GLY A 100 7.48 2.52 -3.24
N GLY A 101 7.08 2.61 -4.51
CA GLY A 101 7.88 2.11 -5.64
C GLY A 101 9.31 2.69 -5.71
N PRO A 102 9.46 4.02 -5.81
CA PRO A 102 10.77 4.68 -5.82
C PRO A 102 11.61 4.40 -4.57
N ILE A 103 11.01 4.33 -3.37
CA ILE A 103 11.72 4.02 -2.13
C ILE A 103 12.23 2.58 -2.16
N ARG A 104 11.40 1.61 -2.54
CA ARG A 104 11.80 0.20 -2.67
C ARG A 104 12.92 0.02 -3.70
N ALA A 105 12.85 0.72 -4.83
CA ALA A 105 13.91 0.73 -5.84
C ALA A 105 15.22 1.34 -5.31
N ARG A 106 15.15 2.43 -4.53
CA ARG A 106 16.33 3.03 -3.88
C ARG A 106 16.95 2.08 -2.84
N LEU A 107 16.14 1.47 -1.98
CA LEU A 107 16.60 0.46 -1.03
C LEU A 107 17.24 -0.75 -1.74
N GLY A 108 16.67 -1.17 -2.87
CA GLY A 108 17.24 -2.24 -3.71
C GLY A 108 18.61 -1.88 -4.28
N ARG A 109 18.82 -0.63 -4.70
CA ARG A 109 20.15 -0.14 -5.13
C ARG A 109 21.13 -0.04 -3.97
N LEU A 110 20.69 0.47 -2.82
CA LEU A 110 21.52 0.54 -1.62
C LEU A 110 21.95 -0.84 -1.14
N ALA A 111 21.15 -1.89 -1.36
CA ALA A 111 21.51 -3.25 -0.98
C ALA A 111 22.76 -3.80 -1.69
N ALA A 112 23.27 -3.13 -2.74
CA ALA A 112 24.55 -3.46 -3.38
C ALA A 112 25.77 -2.96 -2.58
N ASP A 113 25.59 -2.00 -1.67
CA ASP A 113 26.63 -1.45 -0.79
C ASP A 113 26.15 -1.56 0.68
N PRO A 114 26.63 -2.56 1.44
CA PRO A 114 26.20 -2.79 2.82
C PRO A 114 26.40 -1.59 3.76
N ASP A 115 27.45 -0.79 3.53
CA ASP A 115 27.76 0.36 4.38
C ASP A 115 26.83 1.53 4.05
N ALA A 116 26.55 1.78 2.76
CA ALA A 116 25.52 2.74 2.37
C ALA A 116 24.12 2.31 2.84
N PHE A 117 23.79 1.02 2.72
CA PHE A 117 22.51 0.46 3.18
C PHE A 117 22.29 0.72 4.67
N SER A 118 23.27 0.40 5.52
CA SER A 118 23.13 0.59 6.97
C SER A 118 22.95 2.06 7.38
N ARG A 119 23.56 2.99 6.65
CA ARG A 119 23.45 4.44 6.90
C ARG A 119 22.13 5.04 6.41
N GLU A 120 21.71 4.70 5.19
CA GLU A 120 20.59 5.40 4.52
C GLU A 120 19.24 4.66 4.64
N ALA A 121 19.24 3.33 4.70
CA ALA A 121 18.01 2.55 4.73
C ALA A 121 17.09 2.89 5.91
N PRO A 122 17.57 3.15 7.15
CA PRO A 122 16.68 3.51 8.26
C PRO A 122 15.83 4.76 7.98
N ALA A 123 16.42 5.80 7.41
CA ALA A 123 15.73 7.04 7.10
C ALA A 123 14.69 6.84 6.00
N LEU A 124 15.04 6.06 4.97
CA LEU A 124 14.12 5.72 3.87
C LEU A 124 12.94 4.87 4.36
N ALA A 125 13.20 3.86 5.20
CA ALA A 125 12.16 3.01 5.77
C ALA A 125 11.19 3.80 6.66
N ARG A 126 11.71 4.72 7.50
CA ARG A 126 10.86 5.61 8.31
C ARG A 126 10.00 6.51 7.44
N ARG A 127 10.56 7.08 6.36
CA ARG A 127 9.80 7.90 5.41
C ARG A 127 8.71 7.10 4.71
N ASP A 128 9.02 5.88 4.27
CA ASP A 128 8.04 4.97 3.65
C ASP A 128 6.89 4.69 4.61
N ALA A 129 7.19 4.27 5.85
CA ALA A 129 6.20 4.01 6.87
C ALA A 129 5.36 5.26 7.21
N ALA A 130 6.00 6.43 7.33
CA ALA A 130 5.32 7.69 7.65
C ALA A 130 4.36 8.16 6.54
N VAL A 131 4.52 7.71 5.30
CA VAL A 131 3.60 8.01 4.19
C VAL A 131 2.58 6.90 4.02
N PHE A 132 3.05 5.66 3.92
CA PHE A 132 2.22 4.49 3.62
C PHE A 132 1.21 4.20 4.74
N VAL A 133 1.64 4.19 6.01
CA VAL A 133 0.77 3.81 7.12
C VAL A 133 -0.40 4.79 7.28
N PRO A 134 -0.19 6.12 7.34
CA PRO A 134 -1.31 7.05 7.41
C PRO A 134 -2.23 6.97 6.19
N ALA A 135 -1.67 6.82 4.97
CA ALA A 135 -2.48 6.70 3.76
C ALA A 135 -3.40 5.48 3.82
N VAL A 136 -2.87 4.31 4.21
CA VAL A 136 -3.65 3.09 4.37
C VAL A 136 -4.68 3.19 5.49
N LEU A 137 -4.32 3.78 6.64
CA LEU A 137 -5.27 3.99 7.74
C LEU A 137 -6.43 4.91 7.32
N LEU A 138 -6.16 5.96 6.54
CA LEU A 138 -7.19 6.83 6.00
C LEU A 138 -8.09 6.10 4.99
N ILE A 139 -7.51 5.26 4.12
CA ILE A 139 -8.31 4.41 3.21
C ILE A 139 -9.24 3.49 4.02
N LEU A 140 -8.73 2.82 5.05
CA LEU A 140 -9.55 1.96 5.91
C LEU A 140 -10.64 2.75 6.63
N ALA A 141 -10.34 3.95 7.13
CA ALA A 141 -11.32 4.83 7.76
C ALA A 141 -12.43 5.24 6.77
N LEU A 142 -12.08 5.56 5.52
CA LEU A 142 -13.05 5.85 4.46
C LEU A 142 -13.92 4.61 4.14
N MET A 143 -13.32 3.43 4.06
CA MET A 143 -14.06 2.19 3.85
C MET A 143 -15.06 1.92 4.99
N VAL A 144 -14.68 2.15 6.24
CA VAL A 144 -15.57 2.01 7.41
C VAL A 144 -16.68 3.06 7.38
N ALA A 145 -16.34 4.34 7.15
CA ALA A 145 -17.32 5.43 7.12
C ALA A 145 -18.38 5.23 6.03
N MET A 146 -17.99 4.70 4.88
CA MET A 146 -18.90 4.38 3.78
C MET A 146 -19.58 3.01 3.92
N ARG A 147 -19.36 2.31 5.03
CA ARG A 147 -19.87 0.95 5.31
C ARG A 147 -19.47 -0.06 4.21
N LEU A 148 -18.34 0.15 3.54
CA LEU A 148 -17.85 -0.70 2.46
C LEU A 148 -17.23 -2.04 2.92
N GLY A 149 -17.59 -2.55 4.09
CA GLY A 149 -17.04 -3.77 4.68
C GLY A 149 -17.87 -4.41 5.79
N LEU A 150 -18.97 -3.76 6.19
CA LEU A 150 -19.92 -4.30 7.14
C LEU A 150 -21.09 -4.85 6.31
N VAL A 151 -20.92 -6.07 5.81
CA VAL A 151 -22.00 -6.87 5.22
C VAL A 151 -22.65 -7.68 6.34
#